data_AF-A0A2J0Z955-F1
#
_entry.id   AF-A0A2J0Z955-F1
#
_cell.length_a   1.000
_cell.length_b   1.000
_cell.length_c   1.000
_cell.angle_alpha   90.00
_cell.angle_beta   90.00
_cell.angle_gamma   90.00
#
_symmetry.space_group_name_H-M   'P 1'
#
loop_
_entity.id
_entity.type
_entity.pdbx_description
1 polymer ?
#
loop_
_entity_poly.entity_id
_entity_poly.type
_entity_poly.pdbx_seq_one_letter_code
_entity_poly.pdbx_strand_id
1 'polypeptide(L)'
;MTKYVESSLRIGLHHLLATAVLLPLFATMPSAARASDLTAAEQCDREAGSEFDLERNRAFPAVATQNIRIGVALSACREAYNQNGGARTQFQLARVLDRAGQKLQSARILAEAAENGHALAMASYADLLAQRGMAGKSSGDLLTVRRFAQATAERLQ
;
A
#
# COMPACT_ATOMS: atom_id res chain seq x y z
N MET A 1 -30.40 -83.73 -44.64
CA MET A 1 -28.94 -83.69 -44.39
C MET A 1 -28.71 -83.64 -42.89
N THR A 2 -28.10 -84.73 -42.40
CA THR A 2 -27.50 -85.02 -41.07
C THR A 2 -26.54 -83.92 -40.58
N LYS A 3 -26.16 -83.71 -39.31
CA LYS A 3 -26.37 -84.29 -37.97
C LYS A 3 -25.74 -83.24 -37.00
N TYR A 4 -26.30 -83.04 -35.80
CA TYR A 4 -25.59 -82.40 -34.68
C TYR A 4 -24.63 -83.40 -34.03
N VAL A 5 -23.38 -83.00 -33.76
CA VAL A 5 -22.47 -83.69 -32.84
C VAL A 5 -21.84 -82.64 -31.92
N GLU A 6 -22.07 -82.86 -30.63
CA GLU A 6 -21.57 -82.11 -29.49
C GLU A 6 -20.24 -82.72 -29.03
N SER A 7 -19.23 -81.90 -28.72
CA SER A 7 -18.29 -82.21 -27.63
C SER A 7 -17.28 -81.08 -27.42
N SER A 8 -17.25 -80.61 -26.17
CA SER A 8 -16.07 -80.64 -25.28
C SER A 8 -14.82 -79.86 -25.74
N LEU A 9 -14.08 -79.11 -24.94
CA LEU A 9 -14.04 -78.78 -23.51
C LEU A 9 -12.69 -78.03 -23.39
N ARG A 10 -12.62 -77.06 -22.48
CA ARG A 10 -11.41 -76.69 -21.71
C ARG A 10 -10.34 -75.71 -22.28
N ILE A 11 -10.07 -74.72 -21.41
CA ILE A 11 -8.81 -73.99 -21.17
C ILE A 11 -8.55 -72.81 -22.12
N GLY A 12 -8.39 -71.57 -21.68
CA GLY A 12 -8.31 -71.03 -20.33
C GLY A 12 -8.31 -69.50 -20.36
N LEU A 13 -8.77 -68.91 -19.26
CA LEU A 13 -8.30 -67.70 -18.60
C LEU A 13 -7.04 -67.09 -19.24
N HIS A 14 -7.03 -65.79 -19.57
CA HIS A 14 -5.96 -64.82 -19.24
C HIS A 14 -6.22 -63.42 -19.86
N HIS A 15 -6.37 -62.45 -18.97
CA HIS A 15 -6.06 -61.01 -19.12
C HIS A 15 -7.05 -60.04 -19.79
N LEU A 16 -7.97 -59.57 -18.93
CA LEU A 16 -8.24 -58.15 -18.68
C LEU A 16 -7.07 -57.22 -19.07
N LEU A 17 -7.29 -56.30 -20.01
CA LEU A 17 -6.55 -55.03 -20.10
C LEU A 17 -7.48 -53.93 -20.62
N ALA A 18 -8.31 -53.39 -19.73
CA ALA A 18 -8.89 -52.07 -19.89
C ALA A 18 -7.79 -51.04 -19.65
N THR A 19 -7.23 -50.47 -20.72
CA THR A 19 -6.28 -49.36 -20.64
C THR A 19 -7.05 -48.05 -20.75
N ALA A 20 -7.52 -47.55 -19.61
CA ALA A 20 -8.02 -46.18 -19.52
C ALA A 20 -6.83 -45.22 -19.59
N VAL A 21 -6.70 -44.52 -20.72
CA VAL A 21 -5.70 -43.47 -20.92
C VAL A 21 -6.09 -42.26 -20.06
N LEU A 22 -5.38 -42.07 -18.95
CA LEU A 22 -5.44 -40.85 -18.14
C LEU A 22 -4.66 -39.74 -18.86
N LEU A 23 -5.37 -38.80 -19.49
CA LEU A 23 -4.80 -37.54 -20.00
C LEU A 23 -4.45 -36.64 -18.80
N PRO A 24 -3.19 -36.17 -18.65
CA PRO A 24 -2.89 -35.13 -17.68
C PRO A 24 -3.38 -33.79 -18.25
N LEU A 25 -4.42 -33.23 -17.63
CA LEU A 25 -4.84 -31.85 -17.86
C LEU A 25 -3.77 -30.94 -17.23
N PHE A 26 -2.76 -30.54 -18.00
CA PHE A 26 -1.83 -29.49 -17.60
C PHE A 26 -2.62 -28.19 -17.47
N ALA A 27 -3.06 -27.88 -16.26
CA ALA A 27 -3.59 -26.57 -15.90
C ALA A 27 -2.45 -25.55 -16.06
N THR A 28 -2.40 -24.87 -17.21
CA THR A 28 -1.64 -23.64 -17.36
C THR A 28 -2.31 -22.60 -16.48
N MET A 29 -1.91 -22.53 -15.21
CA MET A 29 -2.32 -21.44 -14.33
C MET A 29 -1.81 -20.13 -14.98
N PRO A 30 -2.70 -19.17 -15.31
CA PRO A 30 -2.22 -17.85 -15.68
C PRO A 30 -1.41 -17.34 -14.49
N SER A 31 -0.12 -17.05 -14.72
CA SER A 31 0.65 -16.26 -13.76
C SER A 31 -0.15 -15.00 -13.51
N ALA A 32 -0.64 -14.85 -12.28
CA ALA A 32 -1.05 -13.55 -11.80
C ALA A 32 0.17 -12.65 -12.01
N ALA A 33 0.09 -11.79 -13.03
CA ALA A 33 1.07 -10.75 -13.25
C ALA A 33 1.27 -10.09 -11.89
N ARG A 34 2.50 -10.16 -11.36
CA ARG A 34 2.86 -9.53 -10.09
C ARG A 34 2.35 -8.09 -10.18
N ALA A 35 1.30 -7.77 -9.43
CA ALA A 35 1.08 -6.39 -9.04
C ALA A 35 2.44 -5.94 -8.52
N SER A 36 3.05 -4.96 -9.20
CA SER A 36 4.40 -4.47 -8.94
C SER A 36 4.75 -4.61 -7.47
N ASP A 37 5.85 -5.32 -7.15
CA ASP A 37 6.33 -5.67 -5.79
C ASP A 37 6.73 -4.41 -4.99
N LEU A 38 5.82 -3.45 -4.90
CA LEU A 38 5.98 -2.20 -4.19
C LEU A 38 5.56 -2.42 -2.75
N THR A 39 6.41 -1.99 -1.84
CA THR A 39 6.10 -1.92 -0.42
C THR A 39 4.85 -1.07 -0.17
N ALA A 40 4.18 -1.26 0.96
CA ALA A 40 3.03 -0.43 1.31
C ALA A 40 3.38 1.07 1.32
N ALA A 41 4.58 1.42 1.80
CA ALA A 41 5.09 2.79 1.78
C ALA A 41 5.23 3.34 0.35
N GLU A 42 5.77 2.56 -0.59
CA GLU A 42 5.87 2.98 -1.99
C GLU A 42 4.51 3.10 -2.67
N GLN A 43 3.55 2.25 -2.29
CA GLN A 43 2.18 2.39 -2.75
C GLN A 43 1.55 3.68 -2.23
N CYS A 44 1.78 4.05 -0.96
CA CYS A 44 1.34 5.34 -0.43
C CYS A 44 2.04 6.51 -1.16
N ASP A 45 3.37 6.45 -1.34
CA ASP A 45 4.15 7.47 -2.05
C ASP A 45 3.60 7.73 -3.46
N ARG A 46 3.25 6.67 -4.19
CA ARG A 46 2.71 6.78 -5.55
C ARG A 46 1.37 7.51 -5.59
N GLU A 47 0.52 7.32 -4.59
CA GLU A 47 -0.86 7.83 -4.59
C GLU A 47 -1.00 9.16 -3.84
N ALA A 48 -0.04 9.51 -2.98
CA ALA A 48 -0.14 10.63 -2.05
C ALA A 48 1.19 11.37 -1.80
N GLY A 49 2.23 11.16 -2.59
CA GLY A 49 3.47 11.94 -2.53
C GLY A 49 3.23 13.43 -2.86
N SER A 50 3.66 14.35 -2.00
CA SER A 50 3.41 15.79 -2.18
C SER A 50 4.37 16.41 -3.18
N GLU A 51 3.88 17.38 -3.96
CA GLU A 51 4.72 18.22 -4.84
C GLU A 51 5.65 19.14 -4.05
N PHE A 52 5.29 19.47 -2.81
CA PHE A 52 6.08 20.32 -1.93
C PHE A 52 7.04 19.53 -1.02
N ASP A 53 6.95 18.20 -1.02
CA ASP A 53 7.83 17.35 -0.21
C ASP A 53 9.17 17.16 -0.93
N LEU A 54 10.19 17.86 -0.44
CA LEU A 54 11.56 17.78 -0.98
C LEU A 54 12.22 16.42 -0.73
N GLU A 55 11.71 15.66 0.25
CA GLU A 55 12.19 14.33 0.61
C GLU A 55 11.43 13.25 -0.17
N ARG A 56 10.45 13.60 -1.01
CA ARG A 56 9.60 12.62 -1.71
C ARG A 56 10.41 11.58 -2.50
N ASN A 57 9.84 10.40 -2.60
CA ASN A 57 10.32 9.40 -3.55
C ASN A 57 10.16 9.91 -4.99
N ARG A 58 11.29 10.06 -5.70
CA ARG A 58 11.31 10.58 -7.08
C ARG A 58 10.98 9.55 -8.15
N ALA A 59 10.83 8.27 -7.77
CA ALA A 59 10.39 7.22 -8.69
C ALA A 59 8.93 7.39 -9.13
N PHE A 60 8.13 8.16 -8.38
CA PHE A 60 6.73 8.44 -8.69
C PHE A 60 6.49 9.91 -9.03
N PRO A 61 5.48 10.22 -9.87
CA PRO A 61 5.02 11.58 -10.07
C PRO A 61 4.57 12.22 -8.76
N ALA A 62 4.73 13.54 -8.64
CA ALA A 62 4.14 14.27 -7.52
C ALA A 62 2.60 14.31 -7.66
N VAL A 63 1.90 14.22 -6.53
CA VAL A 63 0.44 14.27 -6.45
C VAL A 63 0.02 15.54 -5.73
N ALA A 64 -0.51 16.51 -6.48
CA ALA A 64 -1.13 17.70 -5.93
C ALA A 64 -2.33 17.33 -5.05
N THR A 65 -2.61 18.10 -3.99
CA THR A 65 -3.63 17.75 -2.99
C THR A 65 -5.03 17.55 -3.61
N GLN A 66 -5.39 18.39 -4.58
CA GLN A 66 -6.65 18.30 -5.32
C GLN A 66 -6.77 17.02 -6.18
N ASN A 67 -5.64 16.45 -6.60
CA ASN A 67 -5.55 15.28 -7.46
C ASN A 67 -5.48 13.95 -6.68
N ILE A 68 -5.45 13.99 -5.35
CA ILE A 68 -5.47 12.78 -4.51
C ILE A 68 -6.77 12.00 -4.76
N ARG A 69 -6.63 10.77 -5.25
CA ARG A 69 -7.73 9.82 -5.43
C ARG A 69 -8.05 9.14 -4.10
N ILE A 70 -8.95 9.76 -3.32
CA ILE A 70 -9.23 9.40 -1.92
C ILE A 70 -9.31 7.89 -1.68
N GLY A 71 -10.12 7.14 -2.44
CA GLY A 71 -10.32 5.71 -2.20
C GLY A 71 -9.02 4.89 -2.29
N VAL A 72 -8.25 5.08 -3.37
CA VAL A 72 -7.00 4.35 -3.60
C VAL A 72 -5.93 4.80 -2.61
N ALA A 73 -5.76 6.11 -2.45
CA ALA A 73 -4.74 6.69 -1.58
C ALA A 73 -4.99 6.37 -0.10
N LEU A 74 -6.25 6.40 0.36
CA LEU A 74 -6.58 6.13 1.76
C LEU A 74 -6.31 4.67 2.13
N SER A 75 -6.63 3.74 1.22
CA SER A 75 -6.29 2.33 1.41
C SER A 75 -4.78 2.14 1.49
N ALA A 76 -4.02 2.66 0.51
CA ALA A 76 -2.58 2.49 0.44
C ALA A 76 -1.86 3.10 1.66
N CYS A 77 -2.20 4.34 2.03
CA CYS A 77 -1.54 5.03 3.13
C CYS A 77 -1.95 4.52 4.52
N ARG A 78 -3.17 4.01 4.69
CA ARG A 78 -3.54 3.32 5.93
C ARG A 78 -2.78 2.02 6.10
N GLU A 79 -2.64 1.24 5.03
CA GLU A 79 -1.85 0.01 5.07
C GLU A 79 -0.40 0.31 5.44
N ALA A 80 0.22 1.28 4.76
CA ALA A 80 1.58 1.71 5.06
C ALA A 80 1.74 2.19 6.52
N TYR A 81 0.77 2.94 7.03
CA TYR A 81 0.77 3.40 8.42
C TYR A 81 0.61 2.25 9.41
N ASN A 82 -0.28 1.28 9.14
CA ASN A 82 -0.47 0.09 9.96
C ASN A 82 0.76 -0.82 10.00
N GLN A 83 1.60 -0.76 8.97
CA GLN A 83 2.91 -1.42 8.93
C GLN A 83 4.03 -0.59 9.61
N ASN A 84 3.68 0.40 10.43
CA ASN A 84 4.60 1.32 11.10
C ASN A 84 5.46 2.14 10.12
N GLY A 85 4.85 2.60 9.03
CA GLY A 85 5.50 3.53 8.10
C GLY A 85 6.00 4.79 8.80
N GLY A 86 7.14 5.31 8.37
CA GLY A 86 7.80 6.45 9.00
C GLY A 86 7.08 7.80 8.81
N ALA A 87 7.76 8.87 9.23
CA ALA A 87 7.21 10.24 9.26
C ALA A 87 6.65 10.72 7.90
N ARG A 88 7.24 10.26 6.78
CA ARG A 88 6.73 10.52 5.42
C ARG A 88 5.36 9.87 5.19
N THR A 89 5.20 8.59 5.54
CA THR A 89 3.92 7.87 5.41
C THR A 89 2.83 8.55 6.22
N GLN A 90 3.16 8.97 7.45
CA GLN A 90 2.25 9.71 8.32
C GLN A 90 1.82 11.03 7.65
N PHE A 91 2.76 11.83 7.16
CA PHE A 91 2.43 13.07 6.45
C PHE A 91 1.50 12.84 5.26
N GLN A 92 1.78 11.82 4.44
CA GLN A 92 0.96 11.50 3.28
C GLN A 92 -0.45 11.04 3.68
N LEU A 93 -0.57 10.19 4.71
CA LEU A 93 -1.86 9.81 5.26
C LEU A 93 -2.63 11.02 5.77
N ALA A 94 -1.97 11.97 6.45
CA ALA A 94 -2.60 13.20 6.91
C ALA A 94 -3.17 14.03 5.74
N ARG A 95 -2.45 14.14 4.62
CA ARG A 95 -2.95 14.80 3.39
C ARG A 95 -4.19 14.12 2.83
N VAL A 96 -4.17 12.78 2.77
CA VAL A 96 -5.29 12.01 2.24
C VAL A 96 -6.53 12.16 3.13
N LEU A 97 -6.34 12.09 4.45
CA LEU A 97 -7.41 12.31 5.42
C LEU A 97 -7.98 13.73 5.33
N ASP A 98 -7.11 14.74 5.14
CA ASP A 98 -7.54 16.13 4.96
C ASP A 98 -8.41 16.28 3.70
N ARG A 99 -7.97 15.70 2.58
CA ARG A 99 -8.70 15.68 1.31
C ARG A 99 -10.03 14.93 1.40
N ALA A 100 -10.11 13.91 2.26
CA ALA A 100 -11.30 13.13 2.57
C ALA A 100 -12.25 13.81 3.57
N GLY A 101 -11.91 15.00 4.08
CA GLY A 101 -12.71 15.73 5.07
C GLY A 101 -12.56 15.22 6.51
N GLN A 102 -11.66 14.27 6.77
CA GLN A 102 -11.37 13.72 8.10
C GLN A 102 -10.41 14.63 8.87
N LYS A 103 -10.78 15.91 9.04
CA LYS A 103 -9.91 17.00 9.52
C LYS A 103 -9.28 16.75 10.89
N LEU A 104 -10.05 16.18 11.84
CA LEU A 104 -9.54 15.88 13.18
C LEU A 104 -8.49 14.76 13.16
N GLN A 105 -8.73 13.71 12.37
CA GLN A 105 -7.76 12.61 12.24
C GLN A 105 -6.52 13.07 11.49
N SER A 106 -6.70 13.83 10.40
CA SER A 106 -5.61 14.45 9.65
C SER A 106 -4.70 15.28 10.56
N ALA A 107 -5.26 16.16 11.39
CA ALA A 107 -4.49 17.00 12.29
C ALA A 107 -3.65 16.20 13.32
N ARG A 108 -4.17 15.07 13.81
CA ARG A 108 -3.43 14.19 14.73
C ARG A 108 -2.27 13.50 14.03
N ILE A 109 -2.51 12.86 12.87
CA ILE A 109 -1.45 12.18 12.11
C ILE A 109 -0.41 13.19 11.60
N LEU A 110 -0.82 14.41 11.27
CA LEU A 110 0.09 15.49 10.89
C LEU A 110 1.01 15.89 12.05
N ALA A 111 0.48 15.94 13.28
CA ALA A 111 1.27 16.18 14.49
C ALA A 111 2.30 15.06 14.69
N GLU A 112 1.90 13.80 14.58
CA GLU A 112 2.81 12.65 14.68
C GLU A 112 3.95 12.73 13.65
N ALA A 113 3.63 13.05 12.39
CA ALA A 113 4.62 13.24 11.33
C ALA A 113 5.62 14.37 11.66
N ALA A 114 5.13 15.48 12.23
CA ALA A 114 5.95 16.59 12.67
C ALA A 114 6.85 16.21 13.87
N GLU A 115 6.30 15.51 14.86
CA GLU A 115 7.04 15.00 16.02
C GLU A 115 8.16 14.04 15.60
N ASN A 116 7.89 13.22 14.57
CA ASN A 116 8.83 12.25 13.99
C ASN A 116 9.80 12.85 12.96
N GLY A 117 9.88 14.17 12.82
CA GLY A 117 10.95 14.81 12.05
C GLY A 117 10.62 15.19 10.61
N HIS A 118 9.40 14.95 10.10
CA HIS A 118 9.10 15.25 8.70
C HIS A 118 8.99 16.77 8.47
N ALA A 119 9.94 17.35 7.73
CA ALA A 119 10.10 18.80 7.61
C ALA A 119 8.84 19.52 7.10
N LEU A 120 8.21 18.99 6.04
CA LEU A 120 6.98 19.59 5.51
C LEU A 120 5.77 19.39 6.44
N ALA A 121 5.76 18.33 7.24
CA ALA A 121 4.71 18.13 8.23
C ALA A 121 4.83 19.16 9.35
N MET A 122 6.04 19.46 9.83
CA MET A 122 6.26 20.50 10.83
C MET A 122 5.76 21.87 10.34
N ALA A 123 6.10 22.26 9.10
CA ALA A 123 5.62 23.50 8.50
C ALA A 123 4.09 23.54 8.43
N SER A 124 3.49 22.46 7.90
CA SER A 124 2.04 22.35 7.72
C SER A 124 1.29 22.32 9.06
N TYR A 125 1.87 21.69 10.08
CA TYR A 125 1.29 21.62 11.41
C TYR A 125 1.38 22.98 12.14
N ALA A 126 2.52 23.67 12.03
CA ALA A 126 2.67 25.02 12.57
C ALA A 126 1.67 26.00 11.95
N ASP A 127 1.46 25.93 10.63
CA ASP A 127 0.45 26.73 9.95
C ASP A 127 -0.98 26.40 10.43
N LEU A 128 -1.31 25.11 10.55
CA LEU A 128 -2.60 24.66 11.10
C LEU A 128 -2.84 25.20 12.52
N LEU A 129 -1.82 25.20 13.38
CA LEU A 129 -1.90 25.76 14.73
C LEU A 129 -2.10 27.28 14.70
N ALA A 130 -1.38 27.99 13.82
CA ALA A 130 -1.53 29.43 13.65
C ALA A 130 -2.95 29.80 13.21
N GLN A 131 -3.52 29.10 12.22
CA GLN A 131 -4.89 29.30 11.76
C GLN A 131 -5.94 29.08 12.86
N ARG A 132 -5.67 28.19 13.82
CA ARG A 132 -6.54 27.93 14.97
C ARG A 132 -6.26 28.86 16.17
N GLY A 133 -5.32 29.80 16.04
CA GLY A 133 -4.87 30.65 17.14
C GLY A 133 -4.25 29.83 18.28
N MET A 134 -3.65 28.68 17.98
CA MET A 134 -3.01 27.75 18.93
C MET A 134 -1.49 27.73 18.84
N ALA A 135 -0.89 28.49 17.93
CA ALA A 135 0.56 28.61 17.85
C ALA A 135 1.16 29.05 19.19
N GLY A 136 2.08 28.25 19.73
CA GLY A 136 2.77 28.53 20.98
C GLY A 136 1.95 28.35 22.26
N LYS A 137 0.76 27.73 22.19
CA LYS A 137 -0.09 27.49 23.37
C LYS A 137 0.30 26.24 24.16
N SER A 138 1.10 25.34 23.59
CA SER A 138 1.66 24.20 24.31
C SER A 138 3.18 24.07 24.10
N SER A 139 3.84 23.42 25.06
CA SER A 139 5.28 23.12 24.96
C SER A 139 5.61 22.28 23.71
N GLY A 140 4.70 21.40 23.29
CA GLY A 140 4.83 20.61 22.06
C GLY A 140 4.79 21.47 20.79
N ASP A 141 3.91 22.47 20.76
CA ASP A 141 3.81 23.40 19.64
C ASP A 141 5.08 24.26 19.51
N LEU A 142 5.56 24.79 20.63
CA LEU A 142 6.80 25.57 20.67
C LEU A 142 8.00 24.73 20.23
N LEU A 143 8.08 23.47 20.66
CA LEU A 143 9.14 22.56 20.25
C LEU A 143 9.09 22.27 18.75
N THR A 144 7.89 22.06 18.20
CA THR A 144 7.70 21.81 16.76
C THR A 144 8.12 23.01 15.92
N VAL A 145 7.70 24.22 16.31
CA VAL A 145 8.12 25.47 15.65
C VAL A 145 9.63 25.66 15.72
N ARG A 146 10.24 25.39 16.88
CA ARG A 146 11.70 25.50 17.05
C ARG A 146 12.46 24.48 16.20
N ARG A 147 12.02 23.23 16.16
CA ARG A 147 12.62 22.17 15.33
C ARG A 147 12.54 22.52 13.85
N PHE A 148 11.41 23.05 13.40
CA PHE A 148 11.28 23.53 12.03
C PHE A 148 12.25 24.68 11.72
N ALA A 149 12.36 25.67 12.62
CA ALA A 149 13.30 26.78 12.47
C ALA A 149 14.78 26.30 12.43
N GLN A 150 15.13 25.26 13.20
CA GLN A 150 16.46 24.66 13.17
C GLN A 150 16.71 23.89 11.86
N ALA A 151 15.78 23.02 11.45
CA ALA A 151 15.90 22.24 10.22
C ALA A 151 15.97 23.12 8.96
N THR A 152 15.29 24.27 8.97
CA THR A 152 15.39 25.27 7.90
C THR A 152 16.72 26.01 7.91
N ALA A 153 17.25 26.36 9.08
CA ALA A 153 18.57 26.98 9.20
C ALA A 153 19.71 26.05 8.73
N GLU A 154 19.66 24.76 9.05
CA GLU A 154 20.65 23.76 8.62
C GLU A 154 20.67 23.56 7.09
N ARG A 155 19.54 23.73 6.40
CA ARG A 155 19.47 23.63 4.93
C ARG A 155 20.00 24.85 4.17
N LEU A 156 20.22 25.96 4.87
CA LEU A 156 20.71 27.21 4.27
C LEU A 156 22.25 27.36 4.38
N GLN A 157 22.92 26.40 5.02
CA GLN A 157 24.37 26.30 5.15
C GLN A 157 24.94 25.31 4.13
#